data_AF-A0A963IQQ5-F1
#
_entry.id   AF-A0A963IQQ5-F1
#
_cell.length_a   1.000
_cell.length_b   1.000
_cell.length_c   1.000
_cell.angle_alpha   90.00
_cell.angle_beta   90.00
_cell.angle_gamma   90.00
#
_symmetry.space_group_name_H-M   'P 1'
#
loop_
_entity.id
_entity.type
_entity.pdbx_description
1 polymer ?
#
loop_
_entity_poly.entity_id
_entity_poly.type
_entity_poly.pdbx_seq_one_letter_code
_entity_poly.pdbx_strand_id
1 'polypeptide(L)'
;EAAERFEAEARTYAQALLDLPRERQRLRTEQQAYKPPTVGKDLEKQPPGIIEQALLEAVGGEAVLRAKLSRVQSSVQSERSLALRQLLATAQESLDKVDNTARAAGTSEQARAAEASARAADRRLKLARIEALSQRQASRPARLALLEAEADLLADQLASTTDYIAALQALLRSVQKAGVSALVGSLEAFLQSLGSAPEDLLRIAHGNIRLSRMIDEILAKRQQAESESARLRGEVALLNGKLDTLDRLLDVDQLEASAAFGIALRQERDKASDAINIDSARAAAERELESSRIALFQLEEKRPPYDLPSKASLEKLLRGAARDWGLAIDTLLEQRRSLVTRLKNEQARYADELSALISQLKYFSER
;
A
#
# COMPACT_ATOMS: atom_id res chain seq x y z
N GLU A 1 -24.89 9.40 -35.72
CA GLU A 1 -23.68 9.34 -34.85
C GLU A 1 -23.84 10.04 -33.50
N ALA A 2 -23.78 11.38 -33.41
CA ALA A 2 -23.79 12.05 -32.09
C ALA A 2 -25.12 11.88 -31.31
N ALA A 3 -26.27 11.91 -31.98
CA ALA A 3 -27.57 11.64 -31.35
C ALA A 3 -27.69 10.19 -30.83
N GLU A 4 -27.17 9.22 -31.59
CA GLU A 4 -27.21 7.80 -31.22
C GLU A 4 -26.35 7.52 -29.98
N ARG A 5 -25.26 8.26 -29.76
CA ARG A 5 -24.48 8.18 -28.52
C ARG A 5 -25.29 8.59 -27.30
N PHE A 6 -26.03 9.70 -27.39
CA PHE A 6 -26.91 10.13 -26.29
C PHE A 6 -28.09 9.18 -26.08
N GLU A 7 -28.70 8.66 -27.16
CA GLU A 7 -29.74 7.63 -27.07
C GLU A 7 -29.21 6.35 -26.38
N ALA A 8 -27.97 5.95 -26.65
CA ALA A 8 -27.33 4.82 -25.98
C ALA A 8 -27.01 5.11 -24.50
N GLU A 9 -26.53 6.32 -24.18
CA GLU A 9 -26.31 6.75 -22.80
C GLU A 9 -27.62 6.74 -22.00
N ALA A 10 -28.71 7.28 -22.57
CA ALA A 10 -30.03 7.27 -21.95
C ALA A 10 -30.49 5.85 -21.61
N ARG A 11 -30.34 4.91 -22.54
CA ARG A 11 -30.64 3.48 -22.32
C ARG A 11 -29.77 2.88 -21.22
N THR A 12 -28.49 3.25 -21.16
CA THR A 12 -27.57 2.77 -20.13
C THR A 12 -28.00 3.24 -18.74
N TYR A 13 -28.38 4.50 -18.59
CA TYR A 13 -28.89 5.02 -17.31
C TYR A 13 -30.24 4.42 -16.91
N ALA A 14 -31.14 4.19 -17.88
CA ALA A 14 -32.40 3.51 -17.64
C ALA A 14 -32.19 2.05 -17.21
N GLN A 15 -31.27 1.34 -17.86
CA GLN A 15 -30.93 -0.04 -17.50
C GLN A 15 -30.29 -0.13 -16.11
N ALA A 16 -29.38 0.79 -15.78
CA ALA A 16 -28.77 0.85 -14.45
C ALA A 16 -29.82 1.01 -13.32
N LEU A 17 -30.92 1.72 -13.58
CA LEU A 17 -32.04 1.81 -12.63
C LEU A 17 -32.78 0.47 -12.46
N LEU A 18 -32.93 -0.30 -13.54
CA LEU A 18 -33.59 -1.60 -13.51
C LEU A 18 -32.75 -2.67 -12.79
N ASP A 19 -31.43 -2.63 -12.97
CA ASP A 19 -30.52 -3.59 -12.36
C ASP A 19 -30.20 -3.26 -10.88
N LEU A 20 -30.46 -2.02 -10.46
CA LEU A 20 -30.17 -1.53 -9.11
C LEU A 20 -30.65 -2.43 -7.95
N PRO A 21 -31.87 -2.99 -7.95
CA PRO A 21 -32.30 -3.86 -6.85
C PRO A 21 -31.43 -5.11 -6.73
N ARG A 22 -31.01 -5.68 -7.87
CA ARG A 22 -30.13 -6.86 -7.91
C ARG A 22 -28.74 -6.53 -7.40
N GLU A 23 -28.17 -5.41 -7.84
CA GLU A 23 -26.84 -4.99 -7.38
C GLU A 23 -26.82 -4.65 -5.88
N ARG A 24 -27.86 -3.98 -5.37
CA ARG A 24 -28.00 -3.74 -3.92
C ARG A 24 -28.11 -5.03 -3.12
N GLN A 25 -28.88 -6.00 -3.61
CA GLN A 25 -28.99 -7.30 -2.95
C GLN A 25 -27.67 -8.06 -2.97
N ARG A 26 -26.93 -7.98 -4.09
CA ARG A 26 -25.59 -8.53 -4.21
C ARG A 26 -24.64 -7.92 -3.19
N LEU A 27 -24.53 -6.59 -3.12
CA LEU A 27 -23.66 -5.90 -2.15
C LEU A 27 -24.01 -6.26 -0.70
N ARG A 28 -25.30 -6.33 -0.36
CA ARG A 28 -25.74 -6.78 0.98
C ARG A 28 -25.31 -8.22 1.27
N THR A 29 -25.42 -9.09 0.27
CA THR A 29 -25.00 -10.50 0.41
C THR A 29 -23.49 -10.60 0.59
N GLU A 30 -22.72 -9.83 -0.18
CA GLU A 30 -21.26 -9.74 -0.04
C GLU A 30 -20.87 -9.20 1.34
N GLN A 31 -21.55 -8.17 1.83
CA GLN A 31 -21.32 -7.62 3.17
C GLN A 31 -21.65 -8.62 4.28
N GLN A 32 -22.75 -9.38 4.16
CA GLN A 32 -23.12 -10.41 5.14
C GLN A 32 -22.22 -11.64 5.09
N ALA A 33 -21.72 -12.00 3.91
CA ALA A 33 -20.82 -13.13 3.72
C ALA A 33 -19.38 -12.80 4.11
N TYR A 34 -19.02 -11.50 4.16
CA TYR A 34 -17.68 -11.07 4.49
C TYR A 34 -17.31 -11.49 5.91
N LYS A 35 -16.18 -12.20 6.02
CA LYS A 35 -15.58 -12.57 7.29
C LYS A 35 -14.21 -11.91 7.38
N PRO A 36 -13.99 -11.04 8.39
CA PRO A 36 -12.69 -10.45 8.61
C PRO A 36 -11.60 -11.52 8.71
N PRO A 37 -10.45 -11.33 8.04
CA PRO A 37 -9.32 -12.23 8.20
C PRO A 37 -8.81 -12.15 9.65
N THR A 38 -8.43 -13.31 10.20
CA THR A 38 -7.90 -13.41 11.56
C THR A 38 -6.67 -14.30 11.56
N VAL A 39 -5.74 -14.03 12.48
CA VAL A 39 -4.55 -14.86 12.66
C VAL A 39 -4.99 -16.18 13.27
N GLY A 40 -4.95 -17.25 12.47
CA GLY A 40 -5.33 -18.59 12.93
C GLY A 40 -4.29 -19.18 13.88
N LYS A 41 -4.74 -20.04 14.81
CA LYS A 41 -3.86 -20.76 15.76
C LYS A 41 -2.78 -21.60 15.08
N ASP A 42 -3.06 -22.06 13.86
CA ASP A 42 -2.10 -22.84 13.08
C ASP A 42 -0.94 -21.97 12.59
N LEU A 43 -1.18 -20.68 12.34
CA LEU A 43 -0.15 -19.72 11.92
C LEU A 43 0.81 -19.39 13.06
N GLU A 44 0.33 -19.40 14.31
CA GLU A 44 1.16 -19.13 15.50
C GLU A 44 2.30 -20.14 15.70
N LYS A 45 2.14 -21.34 15.15
CA LYS A 45 3.14 -22.43 15.23
C LYS A 45 4.06 -22.48 14.01
N GLN A 46 3.84 -21.65 13.01
CA GLN A 46 4.62 -21.68 11.79
C GLN A 46 5.97 -20.99 11.97
N PRO A 47 6.99 -21.37 11.18
CA PRO A 47 8.24 -20.65 11.12
C PRO A 47 8.04 -19.20 10.63
N PRO A 48 8.94 -18.26 11.03
CA PRO A 48 8.86 -16.85 10.64
C PRO A 48 8.67 -16.61 9.13
N GLY A 49 9.32 -17.42 8.27
CA GLY A 49 9.22 -17.24 6.81
C GLY A 49 7.81 -17.44 6.24
N ILE A 50 6.99 -18.30 6.84
CA ILE A 50 5.59 -18.49 6.41
C ILE A 50 4.73 -17.30 6.86
N ILE A 51 5.01 -16.77 8.06
CA ILE A 51 4.32 -15.58 8.59
C ILE A 51 4.69 -14.35 7.73
N GLU A 52 5.96 -14.21 7.33
CA GLU A 52 6.44 -13.17 6.40
C GLU A 52 5.71 -13.24 5.05
N GLN A 53 5.50 -14.44 4.50
CA GLN A 53 4.76 -14.60 3.24
C GLN A 53 3.29 -14.20 3.39
N ALA A 54 2.62 -14.65 4.45
CA ALA A 54 1.23 -14.27 4.71
C ALA A 54 1.07 -12.75 4.91
N LEU A 55 2.06 -12.11 5.55
CA LEU A 55 2.12 -10.66 5.69
C LEU A 55 2.24 -9.96 4.33
N LEU A 56 3.14 -10.45 3.45
CA LEU A 56 3.33 -9.88 2.13
C LEU A 56 2.07 -9.99 1.26
N GLU A 57 1.39 -11.13 1.30
CA GLU A 57 0.11 -11.36 0.62
C GLU A 57 -0.98 -10.41 1.14
N ALA A 58 -1.09 -10.24 2.46
CA ALA A 58 -2.05 -9.34 3.08
C ALA A 58 -1.79 -7.86 2.69
N VAL A 59 -0.53 -7.41 2.73
CA VAL A 59 -0.12 -6.05 2.30
C VAL A 59 -0.43 -5.82 0.82
N GLY A 60 -0.21 -6.82 -0.04
CA GLY A 60 -0.60 -6.75 -1.44
C GLY A 60 -2.12 -6.60 -1.63
N GLY A 61 -2.90 -7.38 -0.87
CA GLY A 61 -4.36 -7.27 -0.84
C GLY A 61 -4.87 -5.91 -0.37
N GLU A 62 -4.27 -5.36 0.69
CA GLU A 62 -4.60 -4.03 1.22
C GLU A 62 -4.40 -2.94 0.17
N ALA A 63 -3.28 -2.96 -0.57
CA ALA A 63 -3.01 -2.00 -1.63
C ALA A 63 -4.07 -2.02 -2.73
N VAL A 64 -4.54 -3.22 -3.12
CA VAL A 64 -5.61 -3.39 -4.10
C VAL A 64 -6.94 -2.85 -3.57
N LEU A 65 -7.31 -3.15 -2.33
CA LEU A 65 -8.53 -2.64 -1.70
C LEU A 65 -8.52 -1.11 -1.62
N ARG A 66 -7.40 -0.54 -1.20
CA ARG A 66 -7.21 0.91 -1.10
C ARG A 66 -7.34 1.60 -2.46
N ALA A 67 -6.76 1.03 -3.51
CA ALA A 67 -6.91 1.54 -4.87
C ALA A 67 -8.36 1.47 -5.37
N LYS A 68 -9.08 0.38 -5.07
CA LYS A 68 -10.52 0.26 -5.39
C LYS A 68 -11.35 1.30 -4.65
N LEU A 69 -11.14 1.45 -3.34
CA LEU A 69 -11.85 2.42 -2.51
C LEU A 69 -11.66 3.85 -3.04
N SER A 70 -10.42 4.24 -3.35
CA SER A 70 -10.12 5.55 -3.93
C SER A 70 -10.88 5.79 -5.26
N ARG A 71 -10.95 4.79 -6.14
CA ARG A 71 -11.71 4.90 -7.40
C ARG A 71 -13.21 5.07 -7.16
N VAL A 72 -13.79 4.33 -6.22
CA VAL A 72 -15.22 4.43 -5.90
C VAL A 72 -15.54 5.77 -5.25
N GLN A 73 -14.77 6.20 -4.25
CA GLN A 73 -14.89 7.54 -3.64
C GLN A 73 -14.72 8.65 -4.69
N SER A 74 -13.76 8.45 -5.58
CA SER A 74 -13.60 9.14 -6.87
C SER A 74 -14.92 9.40 -7.58
N SER A 75 -15.57 8.29 -7.90
CA SER A 75 -16.80 8.25 -8.69
C SER A 75 -17.99 8.87 -7.94
N VAL A 76 -18.07 8.71 -6.61
CA VAL A 76 -19.08 9.39 -5.77
C VAL A 76 -18.94 10.90 -5.86
N GLN A 77 -17.73 11.43 -5.70
CA GLN A 77 -17.49 12.86 -5.72
C GLN A 77 -17.77 13.47 -7.10
N SER A 78 -17.32 12.82 -8.19
CA SER A 78 -17.59 13.31 -9.55
C SER A 78 -19.09 13.29 -9.88
N GLU A 79 -19.81 12.25 -9.46
CA GLU A 79 -21.26 12.20 -9.65
C GLU A 79 -21.99 13.23 -8.76
N ARG A 80 -21.44 13.64 -7.61
CA ARG A 80 -21.96 14.72 -6.75
C ARG A 80 -21.66 16.13 -7.29
N SER A 81 -20.51 16.35 -7.89
CA SER A 81 -20.13 17.67 -8.42
C SER A 81 -20.89 18.06 -9.69
N LEU A 82 -21.44 17.09 -10.44
CA LEU A 82 -22.19 17.37 -11.66
C LEU A 82 -23.45 18.23 -11.43
N ALA A 83 -23.42 19.44 -11.99
CA ALA A 83 -24.54 20.38 -12.05
C ALA A 83 -25.62 19.99 -13.09
N LEU A 84 -26.15 18.76 -13.01
CA LEU A 84 -27.10 18.21 -14.00
C LEU A 84 -28.33 19.10 -14.24
N ARG A 85 -28.81 19.82 -13.22
CA ARG A 85 -29.95 20.75 -13.37
C ARG A 85 -29.62 21.93 -14.29
N GLN A 86 -28.43 22.51 -14.17
CA GLN A 86 -27.98 23.60 -15.05
C GLN A 86 -27.72 23.09 -16.47
N LEU A 87 -27.12 21.90 -16.60
CA LEU A 87 -26.92 21.25 -17.91
C LEU A 87 -28.23 20.92 -18.62
N LEU A 88 -29.28 20.53 -17.88
CA LEU A 88 -30.62 20.32 -18.43
C LEU A 88 -31.28 21.63 -18.85
N ALA A 89 -31.22 22.66 -18.01
CA ALA A 89 -31.79 23.97 -18.32
C ALA A 89 -31.15 24.58 -19.58
N THR A 90 -29.82 24.51 -19.70
CA THR A 90 -29.09 24.99 -20.89
C THR A 90 -29.40 24.16 -22.14
N ALA A 91 -29.55 22.83 -22.01
CA ALA A 91 -29.94 21.96 -23.12
C ALA A 91 -31.38 22.26 -23.59
N GLN A 92 -32.32 22.50 -22.68
CA GLN A 92 -33.70 22.89 -22.98
C GLN A 92 -33.76 24.24 -23.68
N GLU A 93 -33.05 25.25 -23.18
CA GLU A 93 -32.98 26.58 -23.82
C GLU A 93 -32.37 26.50 -25.24
N SER A 94 -31.41 25.59 -25.46
CA SER A 94 -30.80 25.38 -26.77
C SER A 94 -31.75 24.71 -27.79
N LEU A 95 -32.71 23.91 -27.31
CA LEU A 95 -33.77 23.30 -28.12
C LEU A 95 -34.80 24.36 -28.50
N ASP A 96 -35.21 25.20 -27.55
CA ASP A 96 -36.13 26.31 -27.78
C ASP A 96 -35.59 27.29 -28.84
N LYS A 97 -34.28 27.51 -28.88
CA LYS A 97 -33.62 28.32 -29.94
C LYS A 97 -33.70 27.68 -31.34
N VAL A 98 -33.72 26.35 -31.45
CA VAL A 98 -33.95 25.66 -32.74
C VAL A 98 -35.38 25.86 -33.22
N ASP A 99 -36.32 25.75 -32.29
CA ASP A 99 -37.74 25.90 -32.60
C ASP A 99 -38.08 27.37 -32.94
N ASN A 100 -37.37 28.35 -32.35
CA ASN A 100 -37.59 29.79 -32.58
C ASN A 100 -36.84 30.40 -33.78
N THR A 101 -35.83 29.74 -34.35
CA THR A 101 -35.04 30.26 -35.50
C THR A 101 -35.75 30.12 -36.86
N ALA A 102 -37.09 30.04 -36.86
CA ALA A 102 -37.93 29.68 -37.98
C ALA A 102 -37.97 30.65 -39.20
N ARG A 103 -37.11 31.67 -39.32
CA ARG A 103 -37.23 32.66 -40.42
C ARG A 103 -35.91 33.23 -40.95
N ALA A 104 -35.29 32.52 -41.90
CA ALA A 104 -34.42 33.05 -42.96
C ALA A 104 -34.12 31.87 -43.92
N ALA A 105 -34.64 31.79 -45.15
CA ALA A 105 -34.40 32.57 -46.37
C ALA A 105 -33.52 31.80 -47.39
N GLY A 106 -33.98 30.61 -47.79
CA GLY A 106 -33.49 29.91 -48.99
C GLY A 106 -34.48 30.08 -50.15
N THR A 107 -33.99 30.53 -51.31
CA THR A 107 -34.80 30.80 -52.51
C THR A 107 -35.03 29.57 -53.39
N SER A 108 -34.32 28.44 -53.19
CA SER A 108 -34.54 27.18 -53.92
C SER A 108 -35.19 26.09 -53.04
N GLU A 109 -35.98 25.21 -53.66
CA GLU A 109 -36.62 24.08 -52.96
C GLU A 109 -35.62 23.08 -52.37
N GLN A 110 -34.50 22.83 -53.06
CA GLN A 110 -33.43 21.94 -52.58
C GLN A 110 -32.73 22.50 -51.34
N ALA A 111 -32.51 23.82 -51.28
CA ALA A 111 -31.94 24.48 -50.10
C ALA A 111 -32.90 24.41 -48.90
N ARG A 112 -34.21 24.59 -49.13
CA ARG A 112 -35.23 24.44 -48.07
C ARG A 112 -35.32 23.02 -47.54
N ALA A 113 -35.21 22.01 -48.41
CA ALA A 113 -35.21 20.60 -48.00
C ALA A 113 -33.95 20.23 -47.20
N ALA A 114 -32.78 20.74 -47.58
CA ALA A 114 -31.53 20.54 -46.84
C ALA A 114 -31.52 21.28 -45.49
N GLU A 115 -32.07 22.50 -45.42
CA GLU A 115 -32.25 23.22 -44.16
C GLU A 115 -33.23 22.51 -43.22
N ALA A 116 -34.33 21.97 -43.76
CA ALA A 116 -35.31 21.21 -42.98
C ALA A 116 -34.69 19.91 -42.42
N SER A 117 -33.88 19.20 -43.20
CA SER A 117 -33.20 17.98 -42.73
C SER A 117 -32.11 18.27 -41.70
N ALA A 118 -31.34 19.35 -41.86
CA ALA A 118 -30.34 19.79 -40.89
C ALA A 118 -30.99 20.21 -39.55
N ARG A 119 -32.12 20.93 -39.60
CA ARG A 119 -32.89 21.28 -38.39
C ARG A 119 -33.48 20.06 -37.71
N ALA A 120 -34.02 19.11 -38.47
CA ALA A 120 -34.53 17.86 -37.92
C ALA A 120 -33.41 17.05 -37.22
N ALA A 121 -32.20 17.05 -37.80
CA ALA A 121 -31.03 16.40 -37.20
C ALA A 121 -30.56 17.11 -35.91
N ASP A 122 -30.45 18.45 -35.90
CA ASP A 122 -30.07 19.23 -34.70
C ASP A 122 -31.11 19.10 -33.57
N ARG A 123 -32.40 19.11 -33.94
CA ARG A 123 -33.49 18.86 -32.99
C ARG A 123 -33.41 17.46 -32.38
N ARG A 124 -33.18 16.43 -33.20
CA ARG A 124 -33.00 15.05 -32.73
C ARG A 124 -31.80 14.94 -31.78
N LEU A 125 -30.68 15.56 -32.11
CA LEU A 125 -29.49 15.59 -31.25
C LEU A 125 -29.80 16.20 -29.88
N LYS A 126 -30.46 17.36 -29.86
CA LYS A 126 -30.78 18.09 -28.62
C LYS A 126 -31.80 17.33 -27.77
N LEU A 127 -32.83 16.74 -28.39
CA LEU A 127 -33.79 15.87 -27.69
C LEU A 127 -33.11 14.65 -27.09
N ALA A 128 -32.24 13.96 -27.84
CA ALA A 128 -31.48 12.82 -27.34
C ALA A 128 -30.58 13.21 -26.14
N ARG A 129 -29.94 14.38 -26.19
CA ARG A 129 -29.13 14.90 -25.08
C ARG A 129 -29.97 15.21 -23.83
N ILE A 130 -31.13 15.84 -24.00
CA ILE A 130 -32.06 16.12 -22.89
C ILE A 130 -32.53 14.81 -22.27
N GLU A 131 -32.89 13.82 -23.08
CA GLU A 131 -33.30 12.49 -22.61
C GLU A 131 -32.18 11.83 -21.79
N ALA A 132 -30.95 11.79 -22.30
CA ALA A 132 -29.80 11.24 -21.58
C ALA A 132 -29.56 11.92 -20.23
N LEU A 133 -29.57 13.25 -20.20
CA LEU A 133 -29.40 14.02 -18.96
C LEU A 133 -30.55 13.80 -17.97
N SER A 134 -31.78 13.69 -18.46
CA SER A 134 -32.96 13.44 -17.62
C SER A 134 -32.91 12.06 -16.97
N GLN A 135 -32.53 11.03 -17.74
CA GLN A 135 -32.34 9.66 -17.22
C GLN A 135 -31.17 9.58 -16.24
N ARG A 136 -30.08 10.31 -16.51
CA ARG A 136 -28.95 10.43 -15.58
C ARG A 136 -29.39 11.09 -14.27
N GLN A 137 -30.19 12.16 -14.32
CA GLN A 137 -30.71 12.83 -13.13
C GLN A 137 -31.65 11.93 -12.32
N ALA A 138 -32.57 11.23 -12.99
CA ALA A 138 -33.51 10.32 -12.33
C ALA A 138 -32.78 9.15 -11.64
N SER A 139 -31.74 8.60 -12.29
CA SER A 139 -30.94 7.49 -11.76
C SER A 139 -29.93 7.90 -10.68
N ARG A 140 -29.58 9.18 -10.58
CA ARG A 140 -28.48 9.68 -9.74
C ARG A 140 -28.57 9.31 -8.25
N PRO A 141 -29.70 9.50 -7.55
CA PRO A 141 -29.77 9.17 -6.12
C PRO A 141 -29.52 7.69 -5.85
N ALA A 142 -30.04 6.83 -6.72
CA ALA A 142 -29.91 5.39 -6.59
C ALA A 142 -28.47 4.93 -6.88
N ARG A 143 -27.85 5.44 -7.95
CA ARG A 143 -26.44 5.17 -8.30
C ARG A 143 -25.48 5.66 -7.22
N LEU A 144 -25.68 6.87 -6.69
CA LEU A 144 -24.86 7.39 -5.58
C LEU A 144 -24.94 6.49 -4.35
N ALA A 145 -26.16 6.09 -3.95
CA ALA A 145 -26.33 5.19 -2.81
C ALA A 145 -25.69 3.81 -3.02
N LEU A 146 -25.58 3.35 -4.27
CA LEU A 146 -24.89 2.09 -4.59
C LEU A 146 -23.37 2.24 -4.48
N LEU A 147 -22.81 3.30 -5.07
CA LEU A 147 -21.37 3.61 -4.96
C LEU A 147 -20.95 3.87 -3.51
N GLU A 148 -21.80 4.53 -2.72
CA GLU A 148 -21.56 4.76 -1.29
C GLU A 148 -21.58 3.44 -0.51
N ALA A 149 -22.53 2.54 -0.76
CA ALA A 149 -22.56 1.23 -0.12
C ALA A 149 -21.35 0.35 -0.52
N GLU A 150 -20.89 0.44 -1.78
CA GLU A 150 -19.66 -0.22 -2.21
C GLU A 150 -18.42 0.37 -1.52
N ALA A 151 -18.37 1.71 -1.37
CA ALA A 151 -17.29 2.37 -0.64
C ALA A 151 -17.26 1.97 0.83
N ASP A 152 -18.42 1.87 1.49
CA ASP A 152 -18.53 1.44 2.88
C ASP A 152 -18.04 -0.01 3.05
N LEU A 153 -18.47 -0.92 2.17
CA LEU A 153 -17.98 -2.31 2.19
C LEU A 153 -16.45 -2.38 2.00
N LEU A 154 -15.92 -1.64 1.03
CA LEU A 154 -14.48 -1.59 0.79
C LEU A 154 -13.71 -0.96 1.96
N ALA A 155 -14.29 0.02 2.65
CA ALA A 155 -13.71 0.62 3.84
C ALA A 155 -13.67 -0.37 5.01
N ASP A 156 -14.75 -1.13 5.24
CA ASP A 156 -14.80 -2.19 6.26
C ASP A 156 -13.77 -3.29 5.97
N GLN A 157 -13.66 -3.72 4.71
CA GLN A 157 -12.66 -4.71 4.27
C GLN A 157 -11.24 -4.18 4.43
N LEU A 158 -11.00 -2.91 4.12
CA LEU A 158 -9.70 -2.28 4.28
C LEU A 158 -9.31 -2.22 5.76
N ALA A 159 -10.19 -1.75 6.63
CA ALA A 159 -9.95 -1.64 8.07
C ALA A 159 -9.59 -3.01 8.68
N SER A 160 -10.40 -4.03 8.42
CA SER A 160 -10.14 -5.39 8.90
C SER A 160 -8.87 -6.03 8.31
N THR A 161 -8.51 -5.72 7.07
CA THR A 161 -7.24 -6.16 6.47
C THR A 161 -6.05 -5.45 7.13
N THR A 162 -6.16 -4.16 7.43
CA THR A 162 -5.13 -3.40 8.16
C THR A 162 -4.94 -3.96 9.58
N ASP A 163 -6.03 -4.28 10.29
CA ASP A 163 -5.96 -4.93 11.60
C ASP A 163 -5.28 -6.31 11.52
N TYR A 164 -5.60 -7.09 10.48
CA TYR A 164 -4.98 -8.39 10.23
C TYR A 164 -3.47 -8.27 9.94
N ILE A 165 -3.06 -7.28 9.14
CA ILE A 165 -1.64 -6.98 8.90
C ILE A 165 -0.93 -6.64 10.20
N ALA A 166 -1.53 -5.80 11.04
CA ALA A 166 -0.97 -5.46 12.35
C ALA A 166 -0.83 -6.69 13.26
N ALA A 167 -1.83 -7.58 13.25
CA ALA A 167 -1.79 -8.84 13.99
C ALA A 167 -0.70 -9.80 13.47
N LEU A 168 -0.53 -9.93 12.15
CA LEU A 168 0.55 -10.71 11.55
C LEU A 168 1.93 -10.17 11.88
N GLN A 169 2.11 -8.84 11.85
CA GLN A 169 3.35 -8.19 12.27
C GLN A 169 3.64 -8.47 13.75
N ALA A 170 2.64 -8.35 14.62
CA ALA A 170 2.80 -8.65 16.04
C ALA A 170 3.18 -10.13 16.26
N LEU A 171 2.54 -11.05 15.53
CA LEU A 171 2.87 -12.47 15.59
C LEU A 171 4.31 -12.72 15.13
N LEU A 172 4.71 -12.19 13.96
CA LEU A 172 6.06 -12.37 13.42
C LEU A 172 7.13 -11.93 14.44
N ARG A 173 6.93 -10.76 15.06
CA ARG A 173 7.82 -10.23 16.11
C ARG A 173 7.89 -11.18 17.31
N SER A 174 6.75 -11.70 17.76
CA SER A 174 6.70 -12.61 18.91
C SER A 174 7.45 -13.91 18.65
N VAL A 175 7.29 -14.49 17.45
CA VAL A 175 7.95 -15.75 17.05
C VAL A 175 9.44 -15.53 16.88
N GLN A 176 9.86 -14.44 16.23
CA GLN A 176 11.26 -14.08 16.07
C GLN A 176 11.95 -13.88 17.43
N LYS A 177 11.34 -13.10 18.34
CA LYS A 177 11.86 -12.84 19.68
C LYS A 177 11.95 -14.11 20.53
N ALA A 178 10.90 -14.94 20.52
CA ALA A 178 10.90 -16.21 21.23
C ALA A 178 11.99 -17.14 20.69
N GLY A 179 12.17 -17.21 19.37
CA GLY A 179 13.22 -18.00 18.72
C GLY A 179 14.63 -17.55 19.08
N VAL A 180 14.88 -16.23 19.14
CA VAL A 180 16.20 -15.69 19.56
C VAL A 180 16.44 -15.91 21.05
N SER A 181 15.43 -15.68 21.90
CA SER A 181 15.53 -15.94 23.35
C SER A 181 15.83 -17.41 23.66
N ALA A 182 15.15 -18.34 22.99
CA ALA A 182 15.42 -19.77 23.12
C ALA A 182 16.85 -20.14 22.65
N LEU A 183 17.33 -19.49 21.57
CA LEU A 183 18.70 -19.66 21.09
C LEU A 183 19.74 -19.12 22.08
N VAL A 184 19.52 -17.94 22.67
CA VAL A 184 20.40 -17.41 23.71
C VAL A 184 20.44 -18.34 24.92
N GLY A 185 19.28 -18.83 25.38
CA GLY A 185 19.21 -19.77 26.50
C GLY A 185 19.94 -21.08 26.23
N SER A 186 19.85 -21.63 25.01
CA SER A 186 20.59 -22.85 24.65
C SER A 186 22.11 -22.62 24.57
N LEU A 187 22.54 -21.46 24.08
CA LEU A 187 23.96 -21.07 24.07
C LEU A 187 24.50 -20.84 25.49
N GLU A 188 23.72 -20.23 26.38
CA GLU A 188 24.08 -20.01 27.79
C GLU A 188 24.14 -21.35 28.56
N ALA A 189 23.19 -22.25 28.33
CA ALA A 189 23.24 -23.61 28.88
C ALA A 189 24.46 -24.39 28.37
N PHE A 190 24.80 -24.25 27.08
CA PHE A 190 26.01 -24.85 26.53
C PHE A 190 27.27 -24.25 27.14
N LEU A 191 27.36 -22.93 27.30
CA LEU A 191 28.45 -22.26 28.00
C LEU A 191 28.63 -22.79 29.44
N GLN A 192 27.53 -22.96 30.18
CA GLN A 192 27.57 -23.55 31.52
C GLN A 192 28.09 -24.99 31.51
N SER A 193 27.71 -25.79 30.51
CA SER A 193 28.17 -27.17 30.34
C SER A 193 29.68 -27.30 30.07
N LEU A 194 30.31 -26.24 29.54
CA LEU A 194 31.75 -26.20 29.30
C LEU A 194 32.56 -26.13 30.61
N GLY A 195 31.97 -25.65 31.71
CA GLY A 195 32.60 -25.63 33.04
C GLY A 195 33.98 -24.95 33.03
N SER A 196 35.01 -25.64 33.54
CA SER A 196 36.41 -25.20 33.52
C SER A 196 37.09 -25.44 32.16
N ALA A 197 36.40 -25.16 31.06
CA ALA A 197 36.99 -25.25 29.73
C ALA A 197 38.12 -24.22 29.58
N PRO A 198 39.10 -24.49 28.72
CA PRO A 198 40.14 -23.53 28.35
C PRO A 198 39.56 -22.18 27.88
N GLU A 199 40.24 -21.09 28.22
CA GLU A 199 39.75 -19.72 27.97
C GLU A 199 39.38 -19.46 26.50
N ASP A 200 40.09 -20.06 25.55
CA ASP A 200 39.80 -19.90 24.12
C ASP A 200 38.43 -20.47 23.74
N LEU A 201 38.04 -21.62 24.31
CA LEU A 201 36.70 -22.21 24.06
C LEU A 201 35.61 -21.38 24.72
N LEU A 202 35.85 -20.89 25.95
CA LEU A 202 34.94 -19.99 26.63
C LEU A 202 34.78 -18.69 25.82
N ARG A 203 35.86 -18.13 25.27
CA ARG A 203 35.82 -16.92 24.45
C ARG A 203 34.96 -17.10 23.20
N ILE A 204 35.05 -18.25 22.53
CA ILE A 204 34.21 -18.57 21.37
C ILE A 204 32.74 -18.70 21.78
N ALA A 205 32.45 -19.40 22.88
CA ALA A 205 31.10 -19.55 23.40
C ALA A 205 30.45 -18.20 23.75
N HIS A 206 31.17 -17.32 24.45
CA HIS A 206 30.73 -15.94 24.71
C HIS A 206 30.54 -15.14 23.40
N GLY A 207 31.43 -15.35 22.42
CA GLY A 207 31.30 -14.78 21.08
C GLY A 207 30.01 -15.21 20.38
N ASN A 208 29.65 -16.50 20.46
CA ASN A 208 28.40 -17.02 19.89
C ASN A 208 27.16 -16.42 20.58
N ILE A 209 27.17 -16.27 21.90
CA ILE A 209 26.10 -15.55 22.62
C ILE A 209 25.99 -14.10 22.14
N ARG A 210 27.12 -13.41 21.98
CA ARG A 210 27.14 -12.03 21.45
C ARG A 210 26.57 -11.96 20.04
N LEU A 211 26.95 -12.87 19.14
CA LEU A 211 26.40 -12.94 17.78
C LEU A 211 24.87 -13.16 17.79
N SER A 212 24.37 -14.01 18.70
CA SER A 212 22.92 -14.21 18.85
C SER A 212 22.20 -12.93 19.31
N ARG A 213 22.80 -12.17 20.23
CA ARG A 213 22.24 -10.86 20.65
C ARG A 213 22.27 -9.82 19.53
N MET A 214 23.28 -9.84 18.67
CA MET A 214 23.31 -8.99 17.46
C MET A 214 22.18 -9.34 16.47
N ILE A 215 21.73 -10.60 16.42
CA ILE A 215 20.54 -10.98 15.66
C ILE A 215 19.28 -10.34 16.27
N ASP A 216 19.15 -10.29 17.60
CA ASP A 216 18.02 -9.61 18.25
C ASP A 216 18.00 -8.10 17.91
N GLU A 217 19.16 -7.45 18.02
CA GLU A 217 19.32 -6.04 17.69
C GLU A 217 18.94 -5.74 16.23
N ILE A 218 19.35 -6.59 15.30
CA ILE A 218 19.05 -6.35 13.89
C ILE A 218 17.59 -6.59 13.54
N LEU A 219 16.96 -7.60 14.16
CA LEU A 219 15.54 -7.84 13.99
C LEU A 219 14.71 -6.66 14.54
N ALA A 220 15.14 -6.06 15.66
CA ALA A 220 14.51 -4.86 16.19
C ALA A 220 14.66 -3.64 15.25
N LYS A 221 15.84 -3.44 14.66
CA LYS A 221 16.07 -2.37 13.67
C LYS A 221 15.27 -2.56 12.39
N ARG A 222 15.26 -3.79 11.88
CA ARG A 222 14.45 -4.22 10.73
C ARG A 222 12.97 -3.89 10.96
N GLN A 223 12.45 -4.30 12.11
CA GLN A 223 11.08 -3.99 12.53
C GLN A 223 10.79 -2.48 12.57
N GLN A 224 11.75 -1.67 13.04
CA GLN A 224 11.59 -0.21 13.06
C GLN A 224 11.49 0.34 11.63
N ALA A 225 12.42 -0.04 10.75
CA ALA A 225 12.42 0.39 9.34
C ALA A 225 11.13 -0.03 8.59
N GLU A 226 10.65 -1.26 8.81
CA GLU A 226 9.36 -1.72 8.27
C GLU A 226 8.19 -0.86 8.75
N SER A 227 8.15 -0.54 10.05
CA SER A 227 7.08 0.28 10.64
C SER A 227 7.09 1.72 10.10
N GLU A 228 8.27 2.29 9.90
CA GLU A 228 8.44 3.62 9.30
C GLU A 228 8.01 3.61 7.83
N SER A 229 8.38 2.59 7.05
CA SER A 229 7.92 2.44 5.67
C SER A 229 6.40 2.28 5.59
N ALA A 230 5.79 1.51 6.49
CA ALA A 230 4.34 1.33 6.54
C ALA A 230 3.62 2.65 6.87
N ARG A 231 4.15 3.42 7.85
CA ARG A 231 3.63 4.74 8.22
C ARG A 231 3.66 5.70 7.02
N LEU A 232 4.81 5.82 6.35
CA LEU A 232 4.97 6.69 5.18
C LEU A 232 4.03 6.28 4.04
N ARG A 233 3.88 4.97 3.77
CA ARG A 233 2.92 4.47 2.78
C ARG A 233 1.47 4.85 3.14
N GLY A 234 1.12 4.84 4.42
CA GLY A 234 -0.17 5.32 4.93
C GLY A 234 -0.38 6.81 4.65
N GLU A 235 0.57 7.65 5.06
CA GLU A 235 0.55 9.11 4.87
C GLU A 235 0.44 9.48 3.39
N VAL A 236 1.14 8.76 2.52
CA VAL A 236 1.18 9.01 1.07
C VAL A 236 -0.10 8.61 0.39
N ALA A 237 -0.71 7.50 0.79
CA ALA A 237 -2.02 7.14 0.27
C ALA A 237 -3.07 8.19 0.62
N LEU A 238 -3.02 8.73 1.84
CA LEU A 238 -3.89 9.83 2.25
C LEU A 238 -3.63 11.07 1.39
N LEU A 239 -2.36 11.42 1.14
CA LEU A 239 -1.99 12.55 0.30
C LEU A 239 -2.41 12.37 -1.17
N ASN A 240 -2.15 11.21 -1.77
CA ASN A 240 -2.53 10.91 -3.14
C ASN A 240 -4.06 10.90 -3.28
N GLY A 241 -4.78 10.36 -2.29
CA GLY A 241 -6.24 10.45 -2.26
C GLY A 241 -6.70 11.91 -2.28
N LYS A 242 -6.09 12.78 -1.46
CA LYS A 242 -6.37 14.22 -1.49
C LYS A 242 -6.01 14.85 -2.85
N LEU A 243 -4.84 14.57 -3.41
CA LEU A 243 -4.42 15.09 -4.71
C LEU A 243 -5.34 14.65 -5.85
N ASP A 244 -5.72 13.37 -5.92
CA ASP A 244 -6.67 12.87 -6.92
C ASP A 244 -8.04 13.59 -6.82
N THR A 245 -8.49 13.90 -5.60
CA THR A 245 -9.72 14.70 -5.42
C THR A 245 -9.53 16.14 -5.90
N LEU A 246 -8.34 16.71 -5.74
CA LEU A 246 -8.02 18.07 -6.14
C LEU A 246 -7.84 18.19 -7.66
N ASP A 247 -7.10 17.27 -8.29
CA ASP A 247 -6.89 17.23 -9.74
C ASP A 247 -8.23 17.04 -10.49
N ARG A 248 -9.15 16.23 -9.96
CA ARG A 248 -10.49 16.10 -10.55
C ARG A 248 -11.41 17.29 -10.29
N LEU A 249 -11.24 18.00 -9.18
CA LEU A 249 -11.93 19.29 -8.95
C LEU A 249 -11.40 20.38 -9.89
N LEU A 250 -10.15 20.26 -10.35
CA LEU A 250 -9.54 21.13 -11.36
C LEU A 250 -9.96 20.74 -12.78
N ASP A 251 -10.00 19.43 -13.11
CA ASP A 251 -10.41 18.91 -14.44
C ASP A 251 -11.91 19.08 -14.70
N VAL A 252 -12.74 19.08 -13.66
CA VAL A 252 -14.13 19.52 -13.76
C VAL A 252 -14.10 21.05 -13.77
N ASP A 253 -14.06 21.63 -14.97
CA ASP A 253 -14.11 23.06 -15.39
C ASP A 253 -15.22 23.94 -14.74
N GLN A 254 -15.67 23.65 -13.51
CA GLN A 254 -16.76 24.32 -12.80
C GLN A 254 -16.31 25.24 -11.65
N LEU A 255 -15.00 25.40 -11.44
CA LEU A 255 -14.50 26.44 -10.56
C LEU A 255 -13.81 27.50 -11.41
N GLU A 256 -14.53 28.59 -11.71
CA GLU A 256 -13.84 29.86 -11.94
C GLU A 256 -12.77 30.01 -10.86
N ALA A 257 -11.52 30.23 -11.29
CA ALA A 257 -10.32 30.22 -10.46
C ALA A 257 -10.47 31.08 -9.19
N SER A 258 -11.01 30.50 -8.13
CA SER A 258 -11.12 31.17 -6.85
C SER A 258 -9.75 31.09 -6.17
N ALA A 259 -9.11 32.23 -5.98
CA ALA A 259 -7.85 32.36 -5.25
C ALA A 259 -7.91 31.69 -3.87
N ALA A 260 -9.10 31.57 -3.26
CA ALA A 260 -9.32 30.86 -2.00
C ALA A 260 -9.09 29.35 -2.09
N PHE A 261 -9.44 28.70 -3.21
CA PHE A 261 -9.15 27.29 -3.44
C PHE A 261 -7.66 27.05 -3.64
N GLY A 262 -6.98 27.91 -4.41
CA GLY A 262 -5.53 27.88 -4.57
C GLY A 262 -4.74 28.18 -3.29
N ILE A 263 -5.31 28.95 -2.35
CA ILE A 263 -4.76 29.18 -1.01
C ILE A 263 -5.01 27.97 -0.11
N ALA A 264 -6.21 27.38 -0.12
CA ALA A 264 -6.52 26.17 0.65
C ALA A 264 -5.66 24.98 0.21
N LEU A 265 -5.43 24.84 -1.10
CA LEU A 265 -4.50 23.88 -1.71
C LEU A 265 -3.08 24.07 -1.21
N ARG A 266 -2.56 25.32 -1.25
CA ARG A 266 -1.24 25.64 -0.74
C ARG A 266 -1.12 25.40 0.75
N GLN A 267 -2.13 25.77 1.54
CA GLN A 267 -2.13 25.53 2.99
C GLN A 267 -2.19 24.05 3.37
N GLU A 268 -2.98 23.22 2.66
CA GLU A 268 -2.98 21.76 2.89
C GLU A 268 -1.67 21.12 2.44
N ARG A 269 -1.10 21.55 1.30
CA ARG A 269 0.23 21.12 0.85
C ARG A 269 1.31 21.50 1.88
N ASP A 270 1.32 22.74 2.34
CA ASP A 270 2.33 23.24 3.27
C ASP A 270 2.19 22.53 4.64
N LYS A 271 0.97 22.28 5.12
CA LYS A 271 0.72 21.45 6.33
C LYS A 271 1.16 20.00 6.16
N ALA A 272 0.98 19.42 4.98
CA ALA A 272 1.44 18.05 4.67
C ALA A 272 2.97 17.97 4.58
N SER A 273 3.60 19.00 4.00
CA SER A 273 5.05 19.11 3.87
C SER A 273 5.73 19.33 5.22
N ASP A 274 5.12 20.11 6.12
CA ASP A 274 5.65 20.36 7.47
C ASP A 274 5.48 19.15 8.41
N ALA A 275 4.55 18.23 8.11
CA ALA A 275 4.26 17.07 8.97
C ALA A 275 5.27 15.92 8.82
N ILE A 276 6.02 15.85 7.71
CA ILE A 276 6.96 14.76 7.43
C ILE A 276 8.36 15.37 7.22
N ASN A 277 9.25 15.20 8.19
CA ASN A 277 10.65 15.60 8.05
C ASN A 277 11.42 14.58 7.18
N ILE A 278 11.11 14.59 5.87
CA ILE A 278 11.59 13.63 4.86
C ILE A 278 13.11 13.62 4.78
N ASP A 279 13.75 14.80 4.78
CA ASP A 279 15.20 14.91 4.62
C ASP A 279 15.97 14.36 5.82
N SER A 280 15.50 14.62 7.05
CA SER A 280 16.13 14.05 8.24
C SER A 280 15.98 12.53 8.32
N ALA A 281 14.78 12.02 7.98
CA ALA A 281 14.50 10.59 7.97
C ALA A 281 15.31 9.88 6.88
N ARG A 282 15.45 10.52 5.71
CA ARG A 282 16.27 10.03 4.61
C ARG A 282 17.75 9.98 5.00
N ALA A 283 18.28 11.06 5.57
CA ALA A 283 19.68 11.10 5.99
C ALA A 283 19.98 10.06 7.09
N ALA A 284 19.02 9.82 8.00
CA ALA A 284 19.14 8.76 8.99
C ALA A 284 19.16 7.36 8.33
N ALA A 285 18.20 7.07 7.45
CA ALA A 285 18.13 5.80 6.74
C ALA A 285 19.36 5.55 5.85
N GLU A 286 19.89 6.57 5.17
CA GLU A 286 21.11 6.47 4.36
C GLU A 286 22.33 6.12 5.22
N ARG A 287 22.47 6.73 6.41
CA ARG A 287 23.54 6.37 7.37
C ARG A 287 23.39 4.96 7.91
N GLU A 288 22.17 4.53 8.22
CA GLU A 288 21.91 3.17 8.67
C GLU A 288 22.22 2.14 7.56
N LEU A 289 21.91 2.46 6.31
CA LEU A 289 22.21 1.61 5.16
C LEU A 289 23.72 1.48 4.94
N GLU A 290 24.47 2.57 5.08
CA GLU A 290 25.93 2.54 5.02
C GLU A 290 26.49 1.65 6.14
N SER A 291 26.01 1.83 7.38
CA SER A 291 26.41 1.01 8.52
C SER A 291 26.11 -0.49 8.32
N SER A 292 24.92 -0.81 7.80
CA SER A 292 24.52 -2.19 7.48
C SER A 292 25.39 -2.79 6.37
N ARG A 293 25.70 -2.05 5.31
CA ARG A 293 26.61 -2.49 4.24
C ARG A 293 28.03 -2.73 4.73
N ILE A 294 28.55 -1.88 5.62
CA ILE A 294 29.85 -2.10 6.27
C ILE A 294 29.82 -3.39 7.09
N ALA A 295 28.75 -3.62 7.86
CA ALA A 295 28.60 -4.84 8.66
C ALA A 295 28.50 -6.11 7.77
N LEU A 296 27.78 -6.04 6.65
CA LEU A 296 27.73 -7.10 5.64
C LEU A 296 29.10 -7.41 5.07
N PHE A 297 29.85 -6.38 4.68
CA PHE A 297 31.21 -6.53 4.17
C PHE A 297 32.12 -7.20 5.21
N GLN A 298 32.05 -6.79 6.47
CA GLN A 298 32.81 -7.43 7.57
C GLN A 298 32.43 -8.90 7.78
N LEU A 299 31.14 -9.24 7.68
CA LEU A 299 30.63 -10.62 7.75
C LEU A 299 31.16 -11.47 6.59
N GLU A 300 31.17 -10.93 5.37
CA GLU A 300 31.65 -11.62 4.17
C GLU A 300 33.16 -11.85 4.18
N GLU A 301 33.92 -10.86 4.64
CA GLU A 301 35.36 -10.97 4.80
C GLU A 301 35.77 -11.78 6.06
N LYS A 302 34.80 -12.27 6.84
CA LYS A 302 35.03 -13.00 8.10
C LYS A 302 35.97 -12.24 9.04
N ARG A 303 35.86 -10.92 9.08
CA ARG A 303 36.63 -10.09 10.03
C ARG A 303 36.08 -10.29 11.44
N PRO A 304 36.90 -10.12 12.49
CA PRO A 304 36.39 -10.10 13.86
C PRO A 304 35.22 -9.11 13.99
N PRO A 305 34.12 -9.47 14.68
CA PRO A 305 33.92 -10.66 15.51
C PRO A 305 33.31 -11.89 14.78
N TYR A 306 33.28 -11.91 13.45
CA TYR A 306 32.63 -12.93 12.60
C TYR A 306 33.59 -14.00 12.06
N ASP A 307 34.85 -13.91 12.44
CA ASP A 307 35.92 -14.84 12.07
C ASP A 307 35.59 -16.26 12.51
N LEU A 308 35.85 -17.24 11.64
CA LEU A 308 35.64 -18.66 11.92
C LEU A 308 37.01 -19.32 12.17
N PRO A 309 37.40 -19.56 13.44
CA PRO A 309 38.63 -20.28 13.72
C PRO A 309 38.56 -21.70 13.15
N SER A 310 39.70 -22.23 12.70
CA SER A 310 39.74 -23.60 12.19
C SER A 310 39.77 -24.60 13.34
N LYS A 311 39.15 -25.78 13.14
CA LYS A 311 39.19 -26.88 14.12
C LYS A 311 40.63 -27.23 14.49
N ALA A 312 41.51 -27.38 13.50
CA ALA A 312 42.92 -27.69 13.71
C ALA A 312 43.67 -26.62 14.51
N SER A 313 43.36 -25.32 14.34
CA SER A 313 43.95 -24.26 15.16
C SER A 313 43.50 -24.33 16.62
N LEU A 314 42.24 -24.66 16.87
CA LEU A 314 41.71 -24.82 18.23
C LEU A 314 42.26 -26.07 18.89
N GLU A 315 42.26 -27.21 18.21
CA GLU A 315 42.86 -28.45 18.72
C GLU A 315 44.35 -28.30 19.04
N LYS A 316 45.09 -27.52 18.24
CA LYS A 316 46.50 -27.22 18.51
C LYS A 316 46.68 -26.41 19.81
N LEU A 317 45.80 -25.45 20.08
CA LEU A 317 45.80 -24.66 21.33
C LEU A 317 45.45 -25.52 22.56
N LEU A 318 44.76 -26.64 22.34
CA LEU A 318 44.31 -27.55 23.39
C LEU A 318 45.20 -28.78 23.59
N ARG A 319 46.35 -28.86 22.89
CA ARG A 319 47.31 -29.96 23.09
C ARG A 319 47.83 -29.94 24.53
N GLY A 320 47.51 -30.99 25.29
CA GLY A 320 47.88 -31.12 26.70
C GLY A 320 46.71 -30.91 27.68
N ALA A 321 45.51 -30.60 27.20
CA ALA A 321 44.31 -30.60 28.03
C ALA A 321 43.98 -32.02 28.53
N ALA A 322 43.57 -32.14 29.80
CA ALA A 322 43.23 -33.42 30.43
C ALA A 322 41.95 -34.08 29.87
N ARG A 323 41.09 -33.29 29.22
CA ARG A 323 39.82 -33.71 28.64
C ARG A 323 39.85 -33.52 27.13
N ASP A 324 39.26 -34.46 26.39
CA ASP A 324 39.00 -34.28 24.97
C ASP A 324 37.87 -33.27 24.75
N TRP A 325 38.19 -32.22 23.99
CA TRP A 325 37.28 -31.11 23.67
C TRP A 325 36.78 -31.15 22.23
N GLY A 326 37.10 -32.18 21.45
CA GLY A 326 36.76 -32.26 20.01
C GLY A 326 35.28 -32.03 19.71
N LEU A 327 34.38 -32.69 20.45
CA LEU A 327 32.93 -32.52 20.30
C LEU A 327 32.45 -31.10 20.66
N ALA A 328 33.05 -30.49 21.69
CA ALA A 328 32.72 -29.14 22.10
C ALA A 328 33.18 -28.12 21.04
N ILE A 329 34.37 -28.32 20.46
CA ILE A 329 34.87 -27.52 19.34
C ILE A 329 33.93 -27.62 18.14
N ASP A 330 33.54 -28.84 17.76
CA ASP A 330 32.61 -29.05 16.63
C ASP A 330 31.28 -28.33 16.86
N THR A 331 30.72 -28.45 18.06
CA THR A 331 29.46 -27.77 18.42
C THR A 331 29.60 -26.25 18.38
N LEU A 332 30.68 -25.69 18.93
CA LEU A 332 30.93 -24.24 18.92
C LEU A 332 31.12 -23.68 17.51
N LEU A 333 31.85 -24.40 16.66
CA LEU A 333 32.08 -24.01 15.28
C LEU A 333 30.80 -24.09 14.46
N GLU A 334 29.97 -25.12 14.67
CA GLU A 334 28.70 -25.26 13.97
C GLU A 334 27.69 -24.18 14.40
N GLN A 335 27.56 -23.92 15.70
CA GLN A 335 26.80 -22.79 16.23
C GLN A 335 27.25 -21.47 15.59
N ARG A 336 28.57 -21.24 15.52
CA ARG A 336 29.15 -20.01 14.96
C ARG A 336 28.84 -19.87 13.48
N ARG A 337 28.97 -20.93 12.69
CA ARG A 337 28.60 -20.94 11.26
C ARG A 337 27.13 -20.57 11.08
N SER A 338 26.24 -21.24 11.82
CA SER A 338 24.81 -20.98 11.76
C SER A 338 24.47 -19.52 12.11
N LEU A 339 25.07 -19.00 13.20
CA LEU A 339 24.87 -17.61 13.64
C LEU A 339 25.38 -16.58 12.63
N VAL A 340 26.58 -16.79 12.07
CA VAL A 340 27.17 -15.90 11.05
C VAL A 340 26.31 -15.91 9.78
N THR A 341 25.87 -17.08 9.32
CA THR A 341 24.98 -17.19 8.15
C THR A 341 23.64 -16.48 8.41
N ARG A 342 23.05 -16.68 9.60
CA ARG A 342 21.80 -16.01 9.97
C ARG A 342 21.96 -14.49 10.05
N LEU A 343 23.02 -14.00 10.69
CA LEU A 343 23.38 -12.57 10.73
C LEU A 343 23.53 -11.97 9.34
N LYS A 344 24.23 -12.67 8.44
CA LYS A 344 24.39 -12.23 7.05
C LYS A 344 23.04 -12.08 6.35
N ASN A 345 22.16 -13.07 6.50
CA ASN A 345 20.84 -13.03 5.86
C ASN A 345 19.96 -11.91 6.43
N GLU A 346 19.91 -11.73 7.75
CA GLU A 346 19.12 -10.65 8.36
C GLU A 346 19.70 -9.26 8.06
N GLN A 347 21.01 -9.11 8.00
CA GLN A 347 21.66 -7.87 7.54
C GLN A 347 21.31 -7.55 6.09
N ALA A 348 21.31 -8.54 5.20
CA ALA A 348 20.94 -8.33 3.80
C ALA A 348 19.49 -7.87 3.68
N ARG A 349 18.57 -8.54 4.40
CA ARG A 349 17.15 -8.15 4.44
C ARG A 349 16.95 -6.74 4.98
N TYR A 350 17.63 -6.38 6.06
CA TYR A 350 17.56 -5.03 6.63
C TYR A 350 18.09 -3.96 5.66
N ALA A 351 19.18 -4.25 4.93
CA ALA A 351 19.68 -3.36 3.89
C ALA A 351 18.69 -3.19 2.72
N ASP A 352 17.99 -4.25 2.33
CA ASP A 352 16.95 -4.20 1.29
C ASP A 352 15.76 -3.33 1.73
N GLU A 353 15.31 -3.46 2.98
CA GLU A 353 14.25 -2.63 3.55
C GLU A 353 14.62 -1.17 3.66
N LEU A 354 15.84 -0.86 4.14
CA LEU A 354 16.36 0.50 4.16
C LEU A 354 16.46 1.08 2.76
N SER A 355 16.89 0.28 1.77
CA SER A 355 16.94 0.72 0.37
C SER A 355 15.54 1.05 -0.15
N ALA A 356 14.53 0.21 0.13
CA ALA A 356 13.15 0.46 -0.24
C ALA A 356 12.58 1.72 0.46
N LEU A 357 12.87 1.90 1.75
CA LEU A 357 12.50 3.10 2.52
C LEU A 357 13.12 4.36 1.93
N ILE A 358 14.42 4.34 1.61
CA ILE A 358 15.13 5.47 0.99
C ILE A 358 14.55 5.78 -0.38
N SER A 359 14.24 4.77 -1.20
CA SER A 359 13.58 4.98 -2.50
C SER A 359 12.22 5.65 -2.35
N GLN A 360 11.43 5.25 -1.35
CA GLN A 360 10.15 5.91 -1.03
C GLN A 360 10.36 7.35 -0.59
N LEU A 361 11.28 7.60 0.35
CA LEU A 361 11.60 8.94 0.84
C LEU A 361 12.12 9.86 -0.28
N LYS A 362 12.96 9.35 -1.18
CA LYS A 362 13.45 10.09 -2.36
C LYS A 362 12.31 10.49 -3.27
N TYR A 363 11.43 9.54 -3.58
CA TYR A 363 10.24 9.81 -4.38
C TYR A 363 9.38 10.92 -3.77
N PHE A 364 9.30 11.01 -2.44
CA PHE A 364 8.58 12.11 -1.77
C PHE A 364 9.35 13.43 -1.74
N SER A 365 10.68 13.42 -1.69
CA SER A 365 11.47 14.67 -1.75
C SER A 365 11.49 15.30 -3.14
N GLU A 366 11.30 14.50 -4.20
CA GLU A 366 11.38 14.95 -5.60
C GLU A 366 10.02 15.38 -6.19
N ARG A 367 8.91 15.04 -5.52
CA ARG A 367 7.54 15.40 -5.90
C ARG A 367 7.11 16.69 -5.22
#